data_AF-F3FLA7-F1
#
_entry.id   AF-F3FLA7-F1
#
_cell.length_a   1.000
_cell.length_b   1.000
_cell.length_c   1.000
_cell.angle_alpha   90.00
_cell.angle_beta   90.00
_cell.angle_gamma   90.00
#
_symmetry.space_group_name_H-M   'P 1'
#
loop_
_entity.id
_entity.type
_entity.pdbx_description
1 polymer ?
#
loop_
_entity_poly.entity_id
_entity_poly.type
_entity_poly.pdbx_seq_one_letter_code
_entity_poly.pdbx_strand_id
1 'polypeptide(L)'
;APLLRWLYFMFGVAGTAMIGTGLVMWLGKRQLKHAKTGVLPLELRVVEVLNIASMSGLMLAVASFFWTNRLLPGGFAGRADWEVSVFFTFWALSFMHAALRKGRNAWREQLGLGALLFAGLPLLDLLTCGRYLLDSLMSGNWVLAAFDLTALVTGLFLGWAALKFKVVPVDKTARVSLPVAAQEAP
;
A
#
# COMPACT_ATOMS: atom_id res chain seq x y z
N ALA A 1 16.79 15.34 24.28
CA ALA A 1 17.11 15.90 22.95
C ALA A 1 16.10 15.39 21.90
N PRO A 2 15.23 16.25 21.35
CA PRO A 2 14.25 15.86 20.33
C PRO A 2 14.90 15.35 19.03
N LEU A 3 16.08 15.88 18.68
CA LEU A 3 16.84 15.48 17.49
C LEU A 3 17.20 13.97 17.48
N LEU A 4 17.61 13.43 18.63
CA LEU A 4 18.03 12.03 18.72
C LEU A 4 16.83 11.07 18.53
N ARG A 5 15.64 11.46 19.02
CA ARG A 5 14.39 10.71 18.79
C ARG A 5 14.00 10.69 17.31
N TRP A 6 14.12 11.83 16.64
CA TRP A 6 13.91 11.92 15.19
C TRP A 6 14.92 11.08 14.39
N LEU A 7 16.19 11.09 14.78
CA LEU A 7 17.20 10.24 14.16
C LEU A 7 16.87 8.75 14.33
N TYR A 8 16.53 8.31 15.54
CA TYR A 8 16.11 6.92 15.76
C TYR A 8 14.89 6.54 14.95
N PHE A 9 13.90 7.44 14.84
CA PHE A 9 12.73 7.23 13.99
C PHE A 9 13.12 7.08 12.51
N MET A 10 13.93 7.98 11.98
CA MET A 10 14.38 7.94 10.58
C MET A 10 15.21 6.68 10.28
N PHE A 11 16.12 6.29 11.17
CA PHE A 11 16.89 5.05 11.02
C PHE A 11 16.01 3.80 11.12
N GLY A 12 14.99 3.81 11.99
CA GLY A 12 14.00 2.73 12.06
C GLY A 12 13.25 2.57 10.74
N VAL A 13 12.69 3.68 10.21
CA VAL A 13 11.98 3.69 8.92
C VAL A 13 12.90 3.23 7.78
N ALA A 14 14.12 3.74 7.73
CA ALA A 14 15.11 3.36 6.72
C ALA A 14 15.47 1.87 6.81
N GLY A 15 15.65 1.34 8.03
CA GLY A 15 15.94 -0.07 8.27
C GLY A 15 14.81 -0.99 7.78
N THR A 16 13.56 -0.66 8.13
CA THR A 16 12.39 -1.41 7.65
C THR A 16 12.27 -1.35 6.12
N ALA A 17 12.47 -0.18 5.52
CA ALA A 17 12.45 -0.02 4.07
C ALA A 17 13.55 -0.84 3.37
N MET A 18 14.77 -0.87 3.93
CA MET A 18 15.88 -1.64 3.38
C MET A 18 15.60 -3.15 3.43
N ILE A 19 15.13 -3.65 4.57
CA ILE A 19 14.78 -5.08 4.74
C ILE A 19 13.66 -5.45 3.76
N GLY A 20 12.62 -4.63 3.70
CA GLY A 20 11.48 -4.84 2.82
C GLY A 20 11.85 -4.86 1.34
N THR A 21 12.58 -3.85 0.87
CA THR A 21 13.01 -3.76 -0.53
C THR A 21 13.97 -4.90 -0.91
N GLY A 22 14.85 -5.31 0.00
CA GLY A 22 15.73 -6.47 -0.17
C GLY A 22 14.94 -7.76 -0.43
N LEU A 23 13.90 -8.01 0.37
CA LEU A 23 13.02 -9.18 0.21
C LEU A 23 12.26 -9.15 -1.12
N VAL A 24 11.73 -8.00 -1.51
CA VAL A 24 11.03 -7.83 -2.80
C VAL A 24 11.96 -8.10 -3.99
N MET A 25 13.19 -7.54 -3.97
CA MET A 25 14.17 -7.77 -5.02
C MET A 25 14.63 -9.23 -5.10
N TRP A 26 14.86 -9.86 -3.95
CA TRP A 26 15.21 -11.28 -3.88
C TRP A 26 14.10 -12.16 -4.44
N LEU A 27 12.86 -11.89 -4.05
CA LEU A 27 11.69 -12.61 -4.52
C LEU A 27 11.54 -12.48 -6.04
N GLY A 28 11.70 -11.27 -6.59
CA GLY A 28 11.65 -11.02 -8.04
C GLY A 28 12.72 -11.80 -8.81
N LYS A 29 13.97 -11.80 -8.32
CA LYS A 29 15.06 -12.59 -8.92
C LYS A 29 14.76 -14.10 -8.88
N ARG A 30 14.16 -14.59 -7.80
CA ARG A 30 13.87 -16.02 -7.61
C ARG A 30 12.65 -16.48 -8.40
N GLN A 31 11.63 -15.64 -8.51
CA GLN A 31 10.51 -15.87 -9.43
C GLN A 31 10.98 -15.96 -10.88
N LEU A 32 11.91 -15.11 -11.33
CA LEU A 32 12.46 -15.20 -12.69
C LEU A 32 13.25 -16.50 -12.95
N LYS A 33 13.94 -17.04 -11.94
CA LYS A 33 14.63 -18.34 -12.06
C LYS A 33 13.64 -19.49 -12.17
N HIS A 34 12.57 -19.50 -11.36
CA HIS A 34 11.57 -20.56 -11.36
C HIS A 34 10.51 -20.43 -12.45
N ALA A 35 10.28 -19.22 -12.99
CA ALA A 35 9.43 -19.01 -14.15
C ALA A 35 9.95 -19.76 -15.39
N LYS A 36 11.27 -19.98 -15.48
CA LYS A 36 11.89 -20.83 -16.51
C LYS A 36 11.59 -22.33 -16.32
N THR A 37 11.16 -22.73 -15.12
CA THR A 37 10.84 -24.12 -14.74
C THR A 37 9.33 -24.37 -14.66
N GLY A 38 8.49 -23.35 -14.88
CA GLY A 38 7.04 -23.48 -15.01
C GLY A 38 6.24 -23.60 -13.70
N VAL A 39 6.89 -23.72 -12.54
CA VAL A 39 6.20 -23.92 -11.25
C VAL A 39 6.74 -22.93 -10.20
N LEU A 40 5.84 -22.16 -9.59
CA LEU A 40 6.18 -21.29 -8.46
C LEU A 40 6.00 -22.08 -7.14
N PRO A 41 7.05 -22.29 -6.34
CA PRO A 41 6.93 -23.01 -5.07
C PRO A 41 6.07 -22.23 -4.06
N LEU A 42 5.32 -22.96 -3.23
CA LEU A 42 4.41 -22.40 -2.23
C LEU A 42 5.12 -21.44 -1.26
N GLU A 43 6.36 -21.74 -0.89
CA GLU A 43 7.20 -20.88 -0.03
C GLU A 43 7.37 -19.47 -0.62
N LEU A 44 7.63 -19.36 -1.93
CA LEU A 44 7.76 -18.07 -2.60
C LEU A 44 6.43 -17.33 -2.63
N ARG A 45 5.31 -18.05 -2.79
CA ARG A 45 3.98 -17.45 -2.75
C ARG A 45 3.63 -16.94 -1.34
N VAL A 46 3.98 -17.67 -0.28
CA VAL A 46 3.77 -17.22 1.10
C VAL A 46 4.58 -15.95 1.38
N VAL A 47 5.85 -15.89 0.97
CA VAL A 47 6.69 -14.69 1.13
C VAL A 47 6.15 -13.52 0.32
N GLU A 48 5.64 -13.76 -0.89
CA GLU A 48 4.99 -12.75 -1.72
C GLU A 48 3.77 -12.14 -1.02
N VAL A 49 2.85 -13.00 -0.55
CA VAL A 49 1.63 -12.60 0.16
C VAL A 49 1.97 -11.85 1.44
N LEU A 50 2.92 -12.36 2.22
CA LEU A 50 3.33 -11.73 3.48
C LEU A 50 3.93 -10.35 3.24
N ASN A 51 4.76 -10.16 2.21
CA ASN A 51 5.31 -8.85 1.86
C ASN A 51 4.21 -7.87 1.43
N ILE A 52 3.29 -8.32 0.58
CA ILE A 52 2.17 -7.50 0.08
C ILE A 52 1.28 -7.03 1.23
N ALA A 53 0.82 -7.96 2.07
CA ALA A 53 -0.06 -7.66 3.19
C ALA A 53 0.65 -6.86 4.30
N SER A 54 1.94 -7.06 4.52
CA SER A 54 2.70 -6.31 5.53
C SER A 54 2.96 -4.87 5.09
N MET A 55 3.28 -4.62 3.82
CA MET A 55 3.57 -3.26 3.36
C MET A 55 2.31 -2.49 2.99
N SER A 56 1.55 -3.01 2.04
CA SER A 56 0.38 -2.30 1.52
C SER A 56 -0.87 -2.56 2.35
N GLY A 57 -1.03 -3.76 2.90
CA GLY A 57 -2.13 -4.09 3.81
C GLY A 57 -2.08 -3.32 5.12
N LEU A 58 -0.88 -3.08 5.68
CA LEU A 58 -0.73 -2.26 6.89
C LEU A 58 -1.11 -0.79 6.62
N MET A 59 -0.71 -0.24 5.47
CA MET A 59 -1.13 1.11 5.06
C MET A 59 -2.66 1.21 4.95
N LEU A 60 -3.31 0.18 4.39
CA LEU A 60 -4.76 0.08 4.29
C LEU A 60 -5.42 0.03 5.67
N ALA A 61 -4.87 -0.78 6.58
CA ALA A 61 -5.36 -0.90 7.95
C ALA A 61 -5.28 0.44 8.69
N VAL A 62 -4.16 1.17 8.57
CA VAL A 62 -4.00 2.52 9.13
C VAL A 62 -5.04 3.50 8.54
N ALA A 63 -5.26 3.46 7.22
CA ALA A 63 -6.28 4.31 6.59
C ALA A 63 -7.68 3.99 7.13
N SER A 64 -8.02 2.71 7.27
CA SER A 64 -9.31 2.26 7.81
C SER A 64 -9.51 2.69 9.27
N PHE A 65 -8.45 2.69 10.06
CA PHE A 65 -8.48 3.19 11.44
C PHE A 65 -8.84 4.68 11.47
N PHE A 66 -8.23 5.52 10.60
CA PHE A 66 -8.56 6.95 10.53
C PHE A 66 -9.98 7.21 10.06
N TRP A 67 -10.50 6.41 9.12
CA TRP A 67 -11.90 6.46 8.70
C TRP A 67 -12.85 6.10 9.85
N THR A 68 -12.54 5.03 10.58
CA THR A 68 -13.31 4.56 11.73
C THR A 68 -13.34 5.63 12.82
N ASN A 69 -12.20 6.24 13.13
CA ASN A 69 -12.10 7.30 14.11
C ASN A 69 -12.97 8.53 13.76
N ARG A 70 -13.21 8.82 12.48
CA ARG A 70 -14.07 9.93 12.06
C ARG A 70 -15.55 9.56 11.97
N LEU A 71 -15.86 8.30 11.67
CA LEU A 71 -17.24 7.81 11.56
C LEU A 71 -17.84 7.45 12.92
N LEU A 72 -17.04 7.06 13.92
CA LEU A 72 -17.56 6.71 15.24
C LEU A 72 -17.92 7.96 16.06
N PRO A 73 -19.14 8.03 16.63
CA PRO A 73 -19.53 9.07 17.57
C PRO A 73 -18.64 9.08 18.83
N GLY A 74 -18.44 10.25 19.44
CA GLY A 74 -17.60 10.41 20.63
C GLY A 74 -18.10 9.64 21.87
N GLY A 75 -19.40 9.35 21.95
CA GLY A 75 -20.02 8.63 23.07
C GLY A 75 -20.10 7.11 22.91
N PHE A 76 -19.42 6.52 21.92
CA PHE A 76 -19.54 5.09 21.64
C PHE A 76 -18.76 4.26 22.67
N ALA A 77 -19.47 3.42 23.44
CA ALA A 77 -18.84 2.50 24.38
C ALA A 77 -17.96 1.49 23.63
N GLY A 78 -16.74 1.25 24.13
CA GLY A 78 -15.79 0.33 23.48
C GLY A 78 -15.23 0.84 22.14
N ARG A 79 -15.19 2.16 21.93
CA ARG A 79 -14.65 2.77 20.71
C ARG A 79 -13.24 2.28 20.36
N ALA A 80 -12.35 2.20 21.35
CA ALA A 80 -10.98 1.72 21.13
C ALA A 80 -10.98 0.26 20.62
N ASP A 81 -11.84 -0.60 21.16
CA ASP A 81 -11.96 -2.00 20.73
C ASP A 81 -12.47 -2.10 19.29
N TRP A 82 -13.40 -1.22 18.90
CA TRP A 82 -13.89 -1.13 17.53
C TRP A 82 -12.81 -0.65 16.56
N GLU A 83 -12.06 0.40 16.92
CA GLU A 83 -10.97 0.92 16.10
C GLU A 83 -9.89 -0.15 15.85
N VAL A 84 -9.52 -0.89 16.89
CA VAL A 84 -8.59 -2.03 16.81
C VAL A 84 -9.18 -3.16 15.97
N SER A 85 -10.45 -3.49 16.17
CA SER A 85 -11.13 -4.56 15.42
C SER A 85 -11.20 -4.26 13.93
N VAL A 86 -11.51 -3.01 13.53
CA VAL A 86 -11.52 -2.60 12.12
C VAL A 86 -10.12 -2.67 11.54
N PHE A 87 -9.10 -2.19 12.26
CA PHE A 87 -7.71 -2.27 11.82
C PHE A 87 -7.31 -3.71 11.50
N PHE A 88 -7.52 -4.64 12.44
CA PHE A 88 -7.17 -6.05 12.25
C PHE A 88 -8.02 -6.73 11.17
N THR A 89 -9.29 -6.33 11.02
CA THR A 89 -10.18 -6.85 9.98
C THR A 89 -9.68 -6.45 8.59
N PHE A 90 -9.38 -5.17 8.36
CA PHE A 90 -8.83 -4.71 7.08
C PHE A 90 -7.46 -5.32 6.79
N TRP A 91 -6.64 -5.51 7.82
CA TRP A 91 -5.36 -6.18 7.67
C TRP A 91 -5.52 -7.67 7.30
N ALA A 92 -6.43 -8.40 7.97
CA ALA A 92 -6.75 -9.79 7.63
C ALA A 92 -7.36 -9.94 6.23
N LEU A 93 -8.27 -9.03 5.84
CA LEU A 93 -8.80 -8.97 4.48
C LEU A 93 -7.69 -8.71 3.45
N SER A 94 -6.70 -7.89 3.80
CA SER A 94 -5.53 -7.66 2.93
C SER A 94 -4.71 -8.94 2.71
N PHE A 95 -4.54 -9.77 3.75
CA PHE A 95 -3.90 -11.08 3.63
C PHE A 95 -4.68 -12.02 2.72
N MET A 96 -5.99 -12.14 2.95
CA MET A 96 -6.86 -12.99 2.13
C MET A 96 -6.84 -12.53 0.67
N HIS A 97 -6.93 -11.23 0.43
CA HIS A 97 -6.87 -10.64 -0.90
C HIS A 97 -5.53 -10.93 -1.60
N ALA A 98 -4.41 -10.74 -0.88
CA ALA A 98 -3.08 -11.03 -1.41
C ALA A 98 -2.88 -12.52 -1.71
N ALA A 99 -3.46 -13.42 -0.91
CA ALA A 99 -3.40 -14.86 -1.16
C ALA A 99 -4.18 -15.30 -2.41
N LEU A 100 -5.33 -14.67 -2.68
CA LEU A 100 -6.22 -15.02 -3.80
C LEU A 100 -5.79 -14.40 -5.13
N ARG A 101 -5.15 -13.22 -5.12
CA ARG A 101 -4.74 -12.49 -6.32
C ARG A 101 -3.27 -12.78 -6.72
N LYS A 102 -2.98 -12.64 -8.02
CA LYS A 102 -1.59 -12.65 -8.53
C LYS A 102 -0.86 -11.43 -7.95
N GLY A 103 0.35 -11.59 -7.42
CA GLY A 103 0.97 -10.57 -6.56
C GLY A 103 1.05 -9.18 -7.17
N ARG A 104 1.36 -9.04 -8.47
CA ARG A 104 1.39 -7.71 -9.13
C ARG A 104 0.03 -7.00 -9.17
N ASN A 105 -1.07 -7.76 -9.31
CA ASN A 105 -2.41 -7.19 -9.25
C ASN A 105 -2.80 -6.87 -7.80
N ALA A 106 -2.43 -7.74 -6.85
CA ALA A 106 -2.68 -7.50 -5.42
C ALA A 106 -2.01 -6.21 -4.94
N TRP A 107 -0.75 -5.96 -5.33
CA TRP A 107 -0.04 -4.70 -5.07
C TRP A 107 -0.82 -3.49 -5.59
N ARG A 108 -1.25 -3.53 -6.86
CA ARG A 108 -1.97 -2.41 -7.48
C ARG A 108 -3.33 -2.16 -6.81
N GLU A 109 -4.09 -3.22 -6.54
CA GLU A 109 -5.42 -3.12 -5.94
C GLU A 109 -5.32 -2.59 -4.50
N GLN A 110 -4.40 -3.09 -3.68
CA GLN A 110 -4.22 -2.63 -2.30
C GLN A 110 -3.67 -1.21 -2.20
N LEU A 111 -2.65 -0.87 -3.00
CA LEU A 111 -2.13 0.50 -3.06
C LEU A 111 -3.16 1.48 -3.62
N GLY A 112 -3.96 1.08 -4.61
CA GLY A 112 -5.03 1.88 -5.17
C GLY A 112 -6.15 2.14 -4.17
N LEU A 113 -6.58 1.12 -3.42
CA LEU A 113 -7.55 1.27 -2.34
C LEU A 113 -7.00 2.17 -1.21
N GLY A 114 -5.74 1.99 -0.82
CA GLY A 114 -5.08 2.86 0.14
C GLY A 114 -5.03 4.32 -0.32
N ALA A 115 -4.69 4.54 -1.60
CA ALA A 115 -4.68 5.87 -2.19
C ALA A 115 -6.05 6.55 -2.12
N LEU A 116 -7.12 5.82 -2.45
CA LEU A 116 -8.49 6.32 -2.36
C LEU A 116 -8.90 6.63 -0.92
N LEU A 117 -8.59 5.74 0.03
CA LEU A 117 -8.92 5.95 1.44
C LEU A 117 -8.19 7.18 2.01
N PHE A 118 -6.88 7.31 1.77
CA PHE A 118 -6.11 8.45 2.24
C PHE A 118 -6.50 9.76 1.56
N ALA A 119 -6.74 9.75 0.24
CA ALA A 119 -7.21 10.94 -0.47
C ALA A 119 -8.67 11.30 -0.12
N GLY A 120 -9.46 10.34 0.35
CA GLY A 120 -10.82 10.55 0.83
C GLY A 120 -10.92 11.07 2.26
N LEU A 121 -9.85 11.00 3.07
CA LEU A 121 -9.85 11.50 4.45
C LEU A 121 -10.19 13.01 4.57
N PRO A 122 -9.57 13.92 3.80
CA PRO A 122 -9.91 15.35 3.86
C PRO A 122 -11.37 15.64 3.45
N LEU A 123 -11.90 14.87 2.49
CA LEU A 123 -13.30 14.97 2.08
C LEU A 123 -14.21 14.52 3.23
N LEU A 124 -13.83 13.44 3.91
CA LEU A 124 -14.56 12.95 5.07
C LEU A 124 -14.52 13.98 6.21
N ASP A 125 -13.36 14.58 6.50
CA ASP A 125 -13.22 15.67 7.48
C ASP A 125 -14.10 16.87 7.15
N LEU A 126 -14.17 17.26 5.87
CA LEU A 126 -15.04 18.35 5.45
C LEU A 126 -16.52 18.05 5.73
N LEU A 127 -16.94 16.78 5.57
CA LEU A 127 -18.31 16.33 5.78
C LEU A 127 -18.65 16.12 7.27
N THR A 128 -17.74 15.58 8.08
CA THR A 128 -17.98 15.28 9.50
C THR A 128 -17.64 16.45 10.42
N CYS A 129 -16.61 17.23 10.09
CA CYS A 129 -16.00 18.25 10.94
C CYS A 129 -16.00 19.67 10.32
N GLY A 130 -16.74 19.91 9.22
CA GLY A 130 -16.71 21.16 8.46
C GLY A 130 -16.92 22.46 9.25
N ARG A 131 -17.54 22.42 10.45
CA ARG A 131 -17.62 23.57 11.37
C ARG A 131 -16.34 23.81 12.18
N TYR A 132 -15.68 22.75 12.65
CA TYR A 132 -14.40 22.83 13.37
C TYR A 132 -13.23 23.24 12.47
N LEU A 133 -13.27 22.91 11.19
CA LEU A 133 -12.18 23.21 10.25
C LEU A 133 -12.09 24.72 9.93
N LEU A 134 -13.24 25.39 9.77
CA LEU A 134 -13.34 26.86 9.66
C LEU A 134 -12.93 27.56 10.97
N ASP A 135 -13.43 27.07 12.11
CA ASP A 135 -13.08 27.63 13.43
C ASP A 135 -11.60 27.41 13.79
N SER A 136 -11.01 26.27 13.41
CA SER A 136 -9.58 25.93 13.62
C SER A 136 -8.65 26.75 12.73
N LEU A 137 -9.07 27.06 11.49
CA LEU A 137 -8.32 27.93 10.58
C LEU A 137 -8.33 29.39 11.06
N MET A 138 -9.45 29.84 11.63
CA MET A 138 -9.55 31.18 12.24
C MET A 138 -8.88 31.28 13.62
N SER A 139 -8.72 30.18 14.35
CA SER A 139 -8.04 30.13 15.65
C SER A 139 -6.55 29.75 15.59
N GLY A 140 -6.00 29.49 14.40
CA GLY A 140 -4.56 29.23 14.20
C GLY A 140 -4.09 27.79 14.49
N ASN A 141 -5.00 26.83 14.61
CA ASN A 141 -4.67 25.42 14.81
C ASN A 141 -4.38 24.72 13.47
N TRP A 142 -3.12 24.83 13.02
CA TRP A 142 -2.59 24.22 11.78
C TRP A 142 -2.54 22.69 11.78
N VAL A 143 -2.81 22.05 12.93
CA VAL A 143 -2.67 20.60 13.10
C VAL A 143 -3.61 19.82 12.18
N LEU A 144 -4.86 20.27 12.04
CA LEU A 144 -5.85 19.61 11.17
C LEU A 144 -5.46 19.74 9.69
N ALA A 145 -5.10 20.96 9.26
CA ALA A 145 -4.68 21.22 7.88
C ALA A 145 -3.39 20.47 7.51
N ALA A 146 -2.43 20.36 8.45
CA ALA A 146 -1.22 19.59 8.26
C ALA A 146 -1.50 18.08 8.15
N PHE A 147 -2.46 17.57 8.93
CA PHE A 147 -2.91 16.18 8.83
C PHE A 147 -3.54 15.89 7.47
N ASP A 148 -4.48 16.73 7.02
CA ASP A 148 -5.18 16.58 5.74
C ASP A 148 -4.21 16.64 4.55
N LEU A 149 -3.25 17.58 4.59
CA LEU A 149 -2.21 17.68 3.58
C LEU A 149 -1.33 16.42 3.56
N THR A 150 -0.95 15.91 4.74
CA THR A 150 -0.14 14.68 4.86
C THR A 150 -0.90 13.47 4.33
N ALA A 151 -2.19 13.37 4.62
CA ALA A 151 -3.06 12.32 4.10
C ALA A 151 -3.18 12.39 2.57
N LEU A 152 -3.37 13.59 2.00
CA LEU A 152 -3.39 13.79 0.54
C LEU A 152 -2.06 13.41 -0.10
N VAL A 153 -0.93 13.87 0.44
CA VAL A 153 0.40 13.55 -0.08
C VAL A 153 0.65 12.03 -0.04
N THR A 154 0.24 11.38 1.06
CA THR A 154 0.35 9.92 1.20
C THR A 154 -0.56 9.20 0.20
N GLY A 155 -1.81 9.66 0.03
CA GLY A 155 -2.73 9.11 -0.96
C GLY A 155 -2.21 9.22 -2.39
N LEU A 156 -1.67 10.40 -2.76
CA LEU A 156 -1.04 10.64 -4.06
C LEU A 156 0.20 9.76 -4.26
N PHE A 157 1.04 9.61 -3.23
CA PHE A 157 2.22 8.76 -3.27
C PHE A 157 1.85 7.28 -3.47
N LEU A 158 0.85 6.78 -2.75
CA LEU A 158 0.33 5.41 -2.92
C LEU A 158 -0.31 5.22 -4.30
N GLY A 159 -1.05 6.20 -4.80
CA GLY A 159 -1.64 6.18 -6.14
C GLY A 159 -0.56 6.14 -7.23
N TRP A 160 0.49 6.96 -7.09
CA TRP A 160 1.65 6.94 -7.98
C TRP A 160 2.37 5.59 -7.94
N ALA A 161 2.57 5.01 -6.75
CA ALA A 161 3.15 3.68 -6.61
C ALA A 161 2.28 2.60 -7.29
N ALA A 162 0.96 2.64 -7.12
CA ALA A 162 0.02 1.74 -7.79
C ALA A 162 0.11 1.81 -9.32
N LEU A 163 0.33 3.02 -9.87
CA LEU A 163 0.53 3.23 -11.31
C LEU A 163 1.88 2.69 -11.80
N LYS A 164 2.91 2.64 -10.95
CA LYS A 164 4.22 2.03 -11.29
C LYS A 164 4.16 0.51 -11.36
N PHE A 165 3.27 -0.13 -10.61
CA PHE A 165 3.01 -1.58 -10.71
C PHE A 165 2.14 -1.97 -11.93
N LYS A 166 2.00 -1.10 -12.94
CA LYS A 166 1.25 -1.38 -14.18
C LYS A 166 1.69 -2.71 -14.80
N VAL A 167 0.69 -3.50 -15.16
CA VAL A 167 0.84 -4.72 -15.95
C VAL A 167 1.46 -4.32 -17.29
N VAL A 168 2.68 -4.78 -17.58
CA VAL A 168 3.18 -4.80 -18.97
C VAL A 168 2.17 -5.63 -19.75
N PRO A 169 1.44 -5.04 -20.72
CA PRO A 169 0.52 -5.81 -21.56
C PRO A 169 1.34 -6.90 -22.27
N VAL A 170 0.81 -8.12 -22.28
CA VAL A 170 1.42 -9.30 -22.94
C VAL A 170 1.59 -9.11 -24.47
N ASP A 171 1.09 -8.00 -25.00
CA ASP A 171 0.98 -7.73 -26.44
C ASP A 171 2.28 -7.25 -27.13
N LYS A 172 3.39 -7.09 -26.40
CA LYS A 172 4.69 -6.70 -27.01
C LYS A 172 5.66 -7.85 -27.26
N THR A 173 5.39 -9.05 -26.75
CA THR A 173 6.24 -10.24 -26.97
C THR A 173 5.90 -11.03 -28.23
N ALA A 174 4.79 -10.71 -28.91
CA ALA A 174 4.39 -11.38 -30.16
C ALA A 174 5.03 -10.80 -31.43
N ARG A 175 5.73 -9.65 -31.36
CA ARG A 175 6.39 -9.03 -32.53
C ARG A 175 7.87 -9.35 -32.69
N VAL A 176 8.45 -10.14 -31.80
CA VAL A 176 9.80 -10.71 -32.01
C VAL A 176 9.65 -12.18 -32.41
N SER A 177 8.83 -12.43 -33.43
CA SER A 177 8.98 -13.63 -34.24
C SER A 177 10.35 -13.53 -34.92
N LEU A 178 11.27 -14.39 -34.46
CA LEU A 178 12.60 -14.63 -35.00
C LEU A 178 12.59 -14.56 -36.54
N PRO A 179 13.59 -13.93 -37.21
CA PRO A 179 13.86 -14.29 -38.59
C PRO A 179 14.22 -15.77 -38.59
N VAL A 180 13.29 -16.58 -39.11
CA VAL A 180 13.48 -18.00 -39.38
C VAL A 180 14.72 -18.11 -40.23
N ALA A 181 15.76 -18.71 -39.66
CA ALA A 181 16.88 -19.23 -40.42
C ALA A 181 16.31 -20.29 -41.38
N ALA A 182 16.09 -19.88 -42.62
CA ALA A 182 15.79 -20.76 -43.73
C ALA A 182 16.46 -20.14 -44.97
N GLN A 183 17.75 -20.42 -45.10
CA GLN A 183 18.34 -20.70 -46.40
C GLN A 183 19.46 -21.71 -46.16
N GLU A 184 19.06 -22.97 -46.34
CA GLU A 184 19.90 -24.15 -46.43
C GLU A 184 20.96 -23.93 -47.52
N ALA A 185 22.20 -24.27 -47.20
CA ALA A 185 23.20 -24.62 -48.20
C ALA A 185 22.77 -25.91 -48.92
N PRO A 186 23.15 -26.09 -50.18
CA PRO A 186 24.44 -26.77 -50.42
C PRO A 186 25.48 -25.95 -51.18
#